data_AF-A0A7S0EER0-F1
#
_entry.id   AF-A0A7S0EER0-F1
#
_cell.length_a   1.000
_cell.length_b   1.000
_cell.length_c   1.000
_cell.angle_alpha   90.00
_cell.angle_beta   90.00
_cell.angle_gamma   90.00
#
_symmetry.space_group_name_H-M   'P 1'
#
loop_
_entity.id
_entity.type
_entity.pdbx_description
1 polymer ?
#
loop_
_entity_poly.entity_id
_entity_poly.type
_entity_poly.pdbx_seq_one_letter_code
_entity_poly.pdbx_strand_id
1 'polypeptide(L)'
;KEALEADKKAQISALEKAYQTAVSGLQSQLADEKEKRLLLDASMSVVINNRALIEVGILRNTDHISLSQGIEAFVNKFLLKPRQGDSGKRVLSEHSEKVCQELEKYDLSCNKESVKKELETLMHQISKGLHCAVGESEGYFVGGDPPLAQAIACTVTKLQSEGKVTEALRVFLVDGGGRKICVLHKGKVLPLSG
;
A
#
# COMPACT_ATOMS: atom_id res chain seq x y z
N LYS A 1 -7.09 -50.24 -4.98
CA LYS A 1 -6.52 -49.18 -5.86
C LYS A 1 -7.13 -47.82 -5.52
N GLU A 2 -8.46 -47.69 -5.54
CA GLU A 2 -9.19 -46.47 -5.18
C GLU A 2 -8.88 -45.95 -3.75
N ALA A 3 -8.82 -46.84 -2.75
CA ALA A 3 -8.46 -46.45 -1.37
C ALA A 3 -7.03 -45.88 -1.26
N LEU A 4 -6.09 -46.37 -2.07
CA LEU A 4 -4.71 -45.88 -2.10
C LEU A 4 -4.62 -44.52 -2.82
N GLU A 5 -5.43 -44.30 -3.86
CA GLU A 5 -5.52 -43.01 -4.55
C GLU A 5 -6.15 -41.93 -3.67
N ALA A 6 -7.20 -42.28 -2.91
CA ALA A 6 -7.82 -41.38 -1.95
C ALA A 6 -6.86 -40.99 -0.81
N ASP A 7 -6.13 -41.96 -0.26
CA ASP A 7 -5.13 -41.72 0.80
C ASP A 7 -3.99 -40.82 0.31
N LYS A 8 -3.43 -41.08 -0.89
CA LYS A 8 -2.41 -40.21 -1.50
C LYS A 8 -2.92 -38.79 -1.72
N LYS A 9 -4.16 -38.63 -2.19
CA LYS A 9 -4.77 -37.30 -2.39
C LYS A 9 -4.93 -36.55 -1.07
N ALA A 10 -5.33 -37.25 -0.01
CA ALA A 10 -5.43 -36.67 1.33
C ALA A 10 -4.06 -36.24 1.86
N GLN A 11 -3.01 -37.05 1.67
CA GLN A 11 -1.64 -36.71 2.04
C GLN A 11 -1.11 -35.49 1.29
N ILE A 12 -1.35 -35.40 -0.02
CA ILE A 12 -0.96 -34.23 -0.83
C ILE A 12 -1.67 -32.97 -0.31
N SER A 13 -2.99 -33.04 -0.09
CA SER A 13 -3.75 -31.90 0.41
C SER A 13 -3.29 -31.45 1.82
N ALA A 14 -2.96 -32.40 2.70
CA ALA A 14 -2.41 -32.10 4.01
C ALA A 14 -1.03 -31.42 3.92
N LEU A 15 -0.16 -31.90 3.01
CA LEU A 15 1.15 -31.32 2.78
C LEU A 15 1.05 -29.91 2.18
N GLU A 16 0.16 -29.69 1.21
CA GLU A 16 -0.10 -28.38 0.62
C GLU A 16 -0.58 -27.38 1.69
N LYS A 17 -1.50 -27.80 2.56
CA LYS A 17 -1.99 -26.96 3.66
C LYS A 17 -0.90 -26.63 4.67
N ALA A 18 -0.06 -27.61 5.04
CA ALA A 18 1.06 -27.40 5.94
C ALA A 18 2.09 -26.43 5.34
N TYR A 19 2.43 -26.61 4.06
CA TYR A 19 3.32 -25.72 3.32
C TYR A 19 2.77 -24.29 3.25
N GLN A 20 1.50 -24.12 2.91
CA GLN A 20 0.84 -22.81 2.88
C GLN A 20 0.88 -22.12 4.24
N THR A 21 0.57 -22.84 5.31
CA THR A 21 0.63 -22.31 6.68
C THR A 21 2.04 -21.85 7.05
N ALA A 22 3.06 -22.65 6.73
CA ALA A 22 4.45 -22.30 7.02
C ALA A 22 4.91 -21.07 6.22
N VAL A 23 4.58 -21.00 4.93
CA VAL A 23 4.93 -19.88 4.07
C VAL A 23 4.23 -18.60 4.51
N SER A 24 2.94 -18.65 4.85
CA SER A 24 2.19 -17.49 5.37
C SER A 24 2.81 -16.99 6.68
N GLY A 25 3.19 -17.91 7.59
CA GLY A 25 3.92 -17.57 8.81
C GLY A 25 5.24 -16.86 8.57
N LEU A 26 6.06 -17.35 7.64
CA LEU A 26 7.34 -16.72 7.26
C LEU A 26 7.13 -15.37 6.57
N GLN A 27 6.11 -15.23 5.72
CA GLN A 27 5.78 -13.96 5.07
C GLN A 27 5.37 -12.89 6.08
N SER A 28 4.57 -13.26 7.09
CA SER A 28 4.22 -12.36 8.19
C SER A 28 5.46 -11.91 8.97
N GLN A 29 6.33 -12.84 9.35
CA GLN A 29 7.58 -12.51 10.05
C GLN A 29 8.49 -11.59 9.22
N LEU A 30 8.61 -11.85 7.92
CA LEU A 30 9.38 -11.00 7.01
C LEU A 30 8.78 -9.58 6.94
N ALA A 31 7.45 -9.46 6.89
CA ALA A 31 6.79 -8.16 6.88
C ALA A 31 7.03 -7.40 8.19
N ASP A 32 6.98 -8.08 9.33
CA ASP A 32 7.23 -7.50 10.65
C ASP A 32 8.67 -6.99 10.79
N GLU A 33 9.66 -7.77 10.37
CA GLU A 33 11.06 -7.36 10.41
C GLU A 33 11.36 -6.21 9.44
N LYS A 34 10.77 -6.24 8.23
CA LYS A 34 10.84 -5.11 7.28
C LYS A 34 10.27 -3.84 7.90
N GLU A 35 9.11 -3.93 8.55
CA GLU A 35 8.49 -2.76 9.17
C GLU A 35 9.30 -2.21 10.34
N LYS A 36 9.80 -3.08 11.23
CA LYS A 36 10.70 -2.68 12.32
C LYS A 36 11.93 -1.95 11.78
N ARG A 37 12.50 -2.44 10.68
CA ARG A 37 13.63 -1.81 10.03
C ARG A 37 13.28 -0.42 9.51
N LEU A 38 12.13 -0.26 8.83
CA LEU A 38 11.68 1.04 8.33
C LEU A 38 11.42 2.03 9.48
N LEU A 39 10.85 1.58 10.59
CA LEU A 39 10.66 2.39 11.80
C LEU A 39 12.00 2.90 12.35
N LEU A 40 12.98 2.02 12.49
CA LEU A 40 14.32 2.38 12.98
C LEU A 40 15.04 3.32 12.02
N ASP A 41 15.01 3.04 10.72
CA ASP A 41 15.67 3.88 9.71
C ASP A 41 15.04 5.28 9.70
N ALA A 42 13.70 5.36 9.77
CA ALA A 42 12.96 6.61 9.82
C ALA A 42 13.14 7.39 11.13
N SER A 43 13.53 6.74 12.24
CA SER A 43 13.86 7.41 13.51
C SER A 43 15.31 7.88 13.59
N MET A 44 16.14 7.54 12.61
CA MET A 44 17.57 7.89 12.57
C MET A 44 17.93 8.79 11.40
N SER A 45 17.14 8.75 10.32
CA SER A 45 17.41 9.49 9.10
C SER A 45 16.13 9.69 8.28
N VAL A 46 16.23 10.51 7.23
CA VAL A 46 15.18 10.68 6.23
C VAL A 46 15.11 9.46 5.32
N VAL A 47 13.95 8.81 5.27
CA VAL A 47 13.67 7.70 4.36
C VAL A 47 12.64 8.15 3.33
N ILE A 48 13.01 8.21 2.05
CA ILE A 48 12.12 8.59 0.94
C ILE A 48 11.84 7.34 0.11
N ASN A 49 10.67 6.72 0.27
CA ASN A 49 10.38 5.45 -0.39
C ASN A 49 8.88 5.17 -0.54
N ASN A 50 8.36 5.28 -1.75
CA ASN A 50 6.96 4.97 -2.05
C ASN A 50 6.62 3.47 -1.91
N ARG A 51 7.61 2.59 -2.10
CA ARG A 51 7.37 1.14 -2.23
C ARG A 51 7.43 0.40 -0.90
N ALA A 52 8.42 0.66 -0.06
CA ALA A 52 8.76 -0.25 1.05
C ALA A 52 7.59 -0.47 2.02
N LEU A 53 6.90 0.60 2.42
CA LEU A 53 5.73 0.50 3.31
C LEU A 53 4.53 -0.20 2.63
N ILE A 54 4.29 0.06 1.33
CA ILE A 54 3.23 -0.62 0.57
C ILE A 54 3.53 -2.11 0.49
N GLU A 55 4.78 -2.49 0.20
CA GLU A 55 5.21 -3.89 0.12
C GLU A 55 4.97 -4.64 1.44
N VAL A 56 5.31 -4.03 2.58
CA VAL A 56 4.99 -4.58 3.92
C VAL A 56 3.49 -4.83 4.06
N GLY A 57 2.66 -3.85 3.71
CA GLY A 57 1.21 -3.96 3.82
C GLY A 57 0.61 -5.04 2.92
N ILE A 58 1.13 -5.19 1.70
CA ILE A 58 0.69 -6.24 0.75
C ILE A 58 1.12 -7.62 1.22
N LEU A 59 2.35 -7.80 1.72
CA LEU A 59 2.82 -9.06 2.27
C LEU A 59 1.94 -9.60 3.41
N ARG A 60 1.29 -8.71 4.18
CA ARG A 60 0.33 -9.07 5.25
C ARG A 60 -1.12 -9.23 4.77
N ASN A 61 -1.42 -8.91 3.51
CA ASN A 61 -2.78 -8.96 2.96
C ASN A 61 -2.98 -10.16 2.03
N THR A 62 -1.91 -10.65 1.41
CA THR A 62 -2.03 -11.64 0.34
C THR A 62 -1.10 -12.83 0.56
N ASP A 63 -1.69 -13.99 0.78
CA ASP A 63 -0.96 -15.26 0.85
C ASP A 63 -0.59 -15.72 -0.57
N HIS A 64 0.66 -16.11 -0.77
CA HIS A 64 1.12 -16.90 -1.92
C HIS A 64 0.97 -16.28 -3.34
N ILE A 65 0.82 -14.97 -3.47
CA ILE A 65 0.86 -14.30 -4.77
C ILE A 65 2.05 -13.35 -4.90
N SER A 66 2.46 -13.06 -6.13
CA SER A 66 3.53 -12.10 -6.39
C SER A 66 3.14 -10.71 -5.90
N LEU A 67 4.12 -9.87 -5.55
CA LEU A 67 3.87 -8.49 -5.09
C LEU A 67 3.00 -7.70 -6.09
N SER A 68 3.26 -7.84 -7.39
CA SER A 68 2.49 -7.18 -8.45
C SER A 68 1.02 -7.59 -8.42
N GLN A 69 0.74 -8.89 -8.31
CA GLN A 69 -0.63 -9.42 -8.20
C GLN A 69 -1.28 -9.00 -6.88
N GLY A 70 -0.50 -8.95 -5.79
CA GLY A 70 -0.99 -8.51 -4.49
C GLY A 70 -1.42 -7.03 -4.49
N ILE A 71 -0.64 -6.17 -5.13
CA ILE A 71 -0.98 -4.76 -5.34
C ILE A 71 -2.24 -4.64 -6.21
N GLU A 72 -2.29 -5.35 -7.33
CA GLU A 72 -3.46 -5.33 -8.22
C GLU A 72 -4.73 -5.79 -7.48
N ALA A 73 -4.66 -6.90 -6.74
CA ALA A 73 -5.76 -7.41 -5.95
C ALA A 73 -6.20 -6.41 -4.86
N PHE A 74 -5.24 -5.79 -4.17
CA PHE A 74 -5.52 -4.78 -3.15
C PHE A 74 -6.21 -3.55 -3.74
N VAL A 75 -5.66 -2.99 -4.82
CA VAL A 75 -6.24 -1.84 -5.54
C VAL A 75 -7.67 -2.17 -5.97
N ASN A 76 -7.88 -3.33 -6.60
CA ASN A 76 -9.17 -3.73 -7.13
C ASN A 76 -10.21 -4.07 -6.07
N LYS A 77 -9.78 -4.44 -4.86
CA LYS A 77 -10.66 -4.78 -3.73
C LYS A 77 -11.01 -3.55 -2.89
N PHE A 78 -10.06 -2.65 -2.69
CA PHE A 78 -10.17 -1.61 -1.67
C PHE A 78 -10.12 -0.17 -2.20
N LEU A 79 -9.44 0.07 -3.32
CA LEU A 79 -9.20 1.44 -3.81
C LEU A 79 -10.04 1.79 -5.04
N LEU A 80 -10.49 0.79 -5.78
CA LEU A 80 -11.39 0.91 -6.93
C LEU A 80 -12.68 0.12 -6.69
N LYS A 81 -13.78 0.57 -7.30
CA LYS A 81 -15.06 -0.14 -7.33
C LYS A 81 -15.61 -0.24 -8.75
N PRO A 82 -16.40 -1.28 -9.08
CA PRO A 82 -17.13 -1.33 -10.35
C PRO A 82 -18.05 -0.13 -10.50
N ARG A 83 -18.13 0.45 -11.71
CA ARG A 83 -19.09 1.48 -12.04
C ARG A 83 -20.45 0.83 -12.26
N GLN A 84 -21.50 1.31 -11.57
CA GLN A 84 -22.85 0.83 -11.79
C GLN A 84 -23.25 1.01 -13.26
N GLY A 85 -23.71 -0.07 -13.90
CA GLY A 85 -24.19 -0.06 -15.28
C GLY A 85 -23.11 -0.22 -16.37
N ASP A 86 -21.83 -0.39 -16.03
CA ASP A 86 -20.75 -0.62 -17.01
C ASP A 86 -19.77 -1.68 -16.48
N SER A 87 -19.93 -2.94 -16.92
CA SER A 87 -19.23 -4.11 -16.40
C SER A 87 -17.71 -4.11 -16.62
N GLY A 88 -17.18 -3.16 -17.40
CA GLY A 88 -15.74 -3.03 -17.65
C GLY A 88 -15.08 -1.83 -16.98
N LYS A 89 -15.84 -0.85 -16.49
CA LYS A 89 -15.26 0.40 -15.95
C LYS A 89 -15.21 0.38 -14.43
N ARG A 90 -14.02 0.64 -13.91
CA ARG A 90 -13.78 0.92 -12.50
C ARG A 90 -13.71 2.42 -12.25
N VAL A 91 -14.10 2.82 -11.05
CA VAL A 91 -13.99 4.18 -10.52
C VAL A 91 -13.34 4.12 -9.14
N LEU A 92 -12.93 5.26 -8.60
CA LEU A 92 -12.41 5.33 -7.23
C LEU A 92 -13.44 4.79 -6.23
N SER A 93 -12.95 4.04 -5.24
CA SER A 93 -13.75 3.65 -4.07
C SER A 93 -14.11 4.87 -3.22
N GLU A 94 -15.07 4.73 -2.32
CA GLU A 94 -15.45 5.80 -1.39
C GLU A 94 -14.28 6.26 -0.52
N HIS A 95 -13.42 5.33 -0.10
CA HIS A 95 -12.18 5.64 0.63
C HIS A 95 -11.26 6.53 -0.20
N SER A 96 -10.97 6.12 -1.44
CA SER A 96 -10.07 6.85 -2.33
C SER A 96 -10.64 8.23 -2.69
N GLU A 97 -11.94 8.33 -2.93
CA GLU A 97 -12.60 9.62 -3.21
C GLU A 97 -12.48 10.58 -2.02
N LYS A 98 -12.70 10.08 -0.80
CA LYS A 98 -12.56 10.88 0.42
C LYS A 98 -11.13 11.36 0.63
N VAL A 99 -10.13 10.49 0.43
CA VAL A 99 -8.71 10.87 0.55
C VAL A 99 -8.36 11.95 -0.48
N CYS A 100 -8.79 11.80 -1.74
CA CYS A 100 -8.58 12.83 -2.76
C CYS A 100 -9.20 14.19 -2.35
N GLN A 101 -10.44 14.18 -1.84
CA GLN A 101 -11.11 15.39 -1.35
C GLN A 101 -10.40 16.02 -0.14
N GLU A 102 -9.85 15.20 0.76
CA GLU A 102 -9.07 15.71 1.90
C GLU A 102 -7.77 16.37 1.42
N LEU A 103 -7.13 15.82 0.38
CA LEU A 103 -5.88 16.35 -0.20
C LEU A 103 -6.07 17.65 -1.00
N GLU A 104 -7.26 17.91 -1.53
CA GLU A 104 -7.59 19.20 -2.18
C GLU A 104 -7.37 20.40 -1.24
N LYS A 105 -7.52 20.21 0.08
CA LYS A 105 -7.28 21.24 1.10
C LYS A 105 -5.80 21.66 1.23
N TYR A 106 -4.90 20.88 0.63
CA TYR A 106 -3.46 21.10 0.67
C TYR A 106 -2.89 21.37 -0.73
N ASP A 107 -3.70 21.95 -1.62
CA ASP A 107 -3.36 22.31 -3.00
C ASP A 107 -2.98 21.11 -3.91
N LEU A 108 -3.25 19.89 -3.48
CA LEU A 108 -3.08 18.67 -4.28
C LEU A 108 -4.38 18.35 -5.05
N SER A 109 -4.83 19.30 -5.88
CA SER A 109 -5.98 19.06 -6.76
C SER A 109 -5.64 18.01 -7.82
N CYS A 110 -6.59 17.13 -8.14
CA CYS A 110 -6.39 16.15 -9.20
C CYS A 110 -7.69 15.71 -9.87
N ASN A 111 -7.54 15.26 -11.11
CA ASN A 111 -8.59 14.55 -11.82
C ASN A 111 -8.69 13.10 -11.29
N LYS A 112 -9.87 12.70 -10.81
CA LYS A 112 -10.15 11.35 -10.31
C LYS A 112 -9.80 10.24 -11.32
N GLU A 113 -9.98 10.48 -12.61
CA GLU A 113 -9.62 9.50 -13.66
C GLU A 113 -8.09 9.34 -13.77
N SER A 114 -7.33 10.40 -13.53
CA SER A 114 -5.86 10.34 -13.50
C SER A 114 -5.36 9.55 -12.28
N VAL A 115 -5.96 9.77 -11.10
CA VAL A 115 -5.62 8.98 -9.89
C VAL A 115 -5.94 7.51 -10.09
N LYS A 116 -7.08 7.18 -10.70
CA LYS A 116 -7.43 5.81 -11.05
C LYS A 116 -6.35 5.17 -11.93
N LYS A 117 -5.87 5.86 -12.98
CA LYS A 117 -4.81 5.34 -13.86
C LYS A 117 -3.49 5.08 -13.12
N GLU A 118 -3.13 5.95 -12.17
CA GLU A 118 -1.97 5.71 -11.30
C GLU A 118 -2.18 4.49 -10.40
N LEU A 119 -3.38 4.31 -9.85
CA LEU A 119 -3.71 3.12 -9.04
C LEU A 119 -3.67 1.83 -9.87
N GLU A 120 -4.17 1.85 -11.11
CA GLU A 120 -4.13 0.70 -12.03
C GLU A 120 -2.69 0.33 -12.42
N THR A 121 -1.76 1.30 -12.42
CA THR A 121 -0.34 1.10 -12.74
C THR A 121 0.59 1.19 -11.53
N LEU A 122 0.05 1.10 -10.31
CA LEU A 122 0.73 1.48 -9.08
C LEU A 122 2.07 0.76 -8.88
N MET A 123 2.15 -0.54 -9.19
CA MET A 123 3.40 -1.30 -9.06
C MET A 123 4.56 -0.70 -9.87
N HIS A 124 4.27 -0.23 -11.09
CA HIS A 124 5.26 0.44 -11.93
C HIS A 124 5.67 1.78 -11.33
N GLN A 125 4.71 2.52 -10.76
CA GLN A 125 4.93 3.87 -10.23
C GLN A 125 5.72 3.86 -8.92
N ILE A 126 5.40 2.97 -7.98
CA ILE A 126 6.13 2.86 -6.71
C ILE A 126 7.55 2.33 -6.89
N SER A 127 7.81 1.65 -8.02
CA SER A 127 9.15 1.18 -8.37
C SER A 127 10.05 2.28 -8.94
N LYS A 128 9.48 3.45 -9.30
CA LYS A 128 10.27 4.64 -9.64
C LYS A 128 10.76 5.27 -8.35
N GLY A 129 12.05 5.61 -8.31
CA GLY A 129 12.61 6.36 -7.18
C GLY A 129 11.89 7.70 -7.02
N LEU A 130 11.54 8.06 -5.79
CA LEU A 130 11.07 9.39 -5.48
C LEU A 130 12.30 10.29 -5.28
N HIS A 131 12.66 11.01 -6.34
CA HIS A 131 13.84 11.87 -6.36
C HIS A 131 13.46 13.29 -5.93
N CYS A 132 13.30 13.51 -4.63
CA CYS A 132 13.11 14.85 -4.08
C CYS A 132 14.06 15.09 -2.90
N ALA A 133 14.48 16.35 -2.74
CA ALA A 133 15.26 16.76 -1.58
C ALA A 133 14.30 17.20 -0.48
N VAL A 134 14.35 16.53 0.67
CA VAL A 134 13.56 16.89 1.84
C VAL A 134 14.51 17.54 2.85
N GLY A 135 14.17 18.74 3.34
CA GLY A 135 14.99 19.50 4.29
C GLY A 135 14.91 19.04 5.75
N GLU A 136 14.50 17.80 5.99
CA GLU A 136 14.22 17.25 7.32
C GLU A 136 15.41 16.42 7.84
N SER A 137 15.47 16.18 9.15
CA SER A 137 16.51 15.34 9.77
C SER A 137 16.10 13.86 9.88
N GLU A 138 14.81 13.58 9.98
CA GLU A 138 14.27 12.23 10.19
C GLU A 138 12.82 12.09 9.69
N GLY A 139 12.37 10.86 9.49
CA GLY A 139 11.00 10.52 9.15
C GLY A 139 10.87 9.69 7.87
N TYR A 140 9.67 9.16 7.65
CA TYR A 140 9.34 8.37 6.47
C TYR A 140 8.48 9.18 5.51
N PHE A 141 8.96 9.37 4.29
CA PHE A 141 8.38 10.25 3.28
C PHE A 141 7.96 9.46 2.05
N VAL A 142 6.77 9.78 1.56
CA VAL A 142 6.16 9.22 0.35
C VAL A 142 5.50 10.34 -0.44
N GLY A 143 5.21 10.11 -1.73
CA GLY A 143 4.49 11.07 -2.55
C GLY A 143 5.05 11.18 -3.96
N GLY A 144 5.14 12.41 -4.46
CA GLY A 144 5.51 12.75 -5.83
C GLY A 144 4.57 13.80 -6.42
N ASP A 145 4.63 13.97 -7.74
CA ASP A 145 3.70 14.89 -8.42
C ASP A 145 2.28 14.31 -8.48
N PRO A 146 1.24 15.14 -8.39
CA PRO A 146 -0.11 14.73 -8.79
C PRO A 146 -0.11 14.18 -10.21
N PRO A 147 -0.80 13.06 -10.50
CA PRO A 147 -1.72 12.29 -9.64
C PRO A 147 -1.11 11.22 -8.71
N LEU A 148 0.20 11.00 -8.75
CA LEU A 148 0.86 9.91 -8.01
C LEU A 148 0.76 10.09 -6.50
N ALA A 149 0.98 11.31 -5.98
CA ALA A 149 0.87 11.58 -4.55
C ALA A 149 -0.49 11.13 -3.95
N GLN A 150 -1.59 11.38 -4.67
CA GLN A 150 -2.92 10.95 -4.26
C GLN A 150 -3.08 9.44 -4.28
N ALA A 151 -2.57 8.76 -5.32
CA ALA A 151 -2.61 7.29 -5.40
C ALA A 151 -1.83 6.63 -4.25
N ILE A 152 -0.65 7.17 -3.91
CA ILE A 152 0.15 6.75 -2.76
C ILE A 152 -0.62 6.98 -1.46
N ALA A 153 -1.18 8.18 -1.27
CA ALA A 153 -1.93 8.52 -0.07
C ALA A 153 -3.15 7.61 0.11
N CYS A 154 -3.91 7.33 -0.95
CA CYS A 154 -5.04 6.39 -0.92
C CYS A 154 -4.58 5.00 -0.45
N THR A 155 -3.46 4.52 -1.00
CA THR A 155 -2.92 3.19 -0.69
C THR A 155 -2.44 3.10 0.76
N VAL A 156 -1.58 4.03 1.19
CA VAL A 156 -1.01 4.03 2.54
C VAL A 156 -2.09 4.18 3.60
N THR A 157 -3.01 5.13 3.43
CA THR A 157 -4.12 5.31 4.38
C THR A 157 -5.00 4.08 4.46
N LYS A 158 -5.27 3.41 3.33
CA LYS A 158 -6.07 2.18 3.34
C LYS A 158 -5.33 1.05 4.06
N LEU A 159 -4.04 0.84 3.78
CA LEU A 159 -3.22 -0.16 4.47
C LEU A 159 -3.16 0.08 5.99
N GLN A 160 -3.03 1.34 6.43
CA GLN A 160 -3.10 1.70 7.84
C GLN A 160 -4.48 1.37 8.43
N SER A 161 -5.57 1.73 7.76
CA SER A 161 -6.93 1.47 8.26
C SER A 161 -7.28 -0.02 8.35
N GLU A 162 -6.65 -0.85 7.52
CA GLU A 162 -6.80 -2.31 7.53
C GLU A 162 -5.84 -2.99 8.54
N GLY A 163 -5.08 -2.20 9.32
CA GLY A 163 -4.08 -2.71 10.27
C GLY A 163 -2.94 -3.48 9.60
N LYS A 164 -2.68 -3.23 8.31
CA LYS A 164 -1.65 -3.94 7.53
C LYS A 164 -0.30 -3.28 7.60
N VAL A 165 -0.25 -2.03 8.02
CA VAL A 165 0.99 -1.34 8.39
C VAL A 165 0.78 -0.66 9.74
N THR A 166 1.87 -0.53 10.49
CA THR A 166 1.87 0.02 11.83
C THR A 166 1.34 1.44 11.86
N GLU A 167 0.53 1.72 12.87
CA GLU A 167 0.12 3.08 13.18
C GLU A 167 1.24 3.87 13.86
N ALA A 168 2.29 3.23 14.39
CA ALA A 168 3.37 3.92 15.09
C ALA A 168 4.20 4.81 14.15
N LEU A 169 4.26 4.48 12.86
CA LEU A 169 5.00 5.26 11.87
C LEU A 169 4.15 6.43 11.37
N ARG A 170 4.60 7.66 11.64
CA ARG A 170 4.08 8.85 10.96
C ARG A 170 4.66 8.89 9.56
N VAL A 171 3.80 8.85 8.55
CA VAL A 171 4.19 8.91 7.14
C VAL A 171 3.92 10.31 6.63
N PHE A 172 4.93 10.99 6.13
CA PHE A 172 4.80 12.33 5.58
C PHE A 172 4.56 12.26 4.08
N LEU A 173 3.49 12.90 3.61
CA LEU A 173 3.24 13.07 2.18
C LEU A 173 4.00 14.30 1.69
N VAL A 174 4.77 14.16 0.61
CA VAL A 174 5.48 15.25 -0.06
C VAL A 174 5.00 15.42 -1.50
N ASP A 175 5.09 16.63 -2.03
CA ASP A 175 4.91 16.88 -3.47
C ASP A 175 6.18 16.53 -4.27
N GLY A 176 6.16 16.66 -5.60
CA GLY A 176 7.32 16.38 -6.46
C GLY A 176 8.51 17.31 -6.22
N GLY A 177 8.30 18.47 -5.58
CA GLY A 177 9.36 19.36 -5.14
C GLY A 177 10.00 18.96 -3.80
N GLY A 178 9.47 17.92 -3.12
CA GLY A 178 9.93 17.50 -1.80
C GLY A 178 9.35 18.34 -0.64
N ARG A 179 8.42 19.25 -0.93
CA ARG A 179 7.73 20.01 0.11
C ARG A 179 6.74 19.10 0.82
N LYS A 180 6.82 19.08 2.15
CA LYS A 180 5.89 18.37 3.03
C LYS A 180 4.50 18.97 2.93
N ILE A 181 3.49 18.13 2.75
CA ILE A 181 2.10 18.55 2.51
C ILE A 181 1.21 18.19 3.70
N CYS A 182 1.22 16.92 4.12
CA CYS A 182 0.38 16.41 5.20
C CYS A 182 1.01 15.17 5.86
N VAL A 183 0.38 14.67 6.92
CA VAL A 183 0.74 13.40 7.58
C VAL A 183 -0.34 12.36 7.28
N LEU A 184 0.07 11.16 6.87
CA LEU A 184 -0.77 9.98 6.75
C LEU A 184 -0.59 9.13 8.01
N HIS A 185 -1.60 9.09 8.86
CA HIS A 185 -1.53 8.40 10.14
C HIS A 185 -2.89 7.80 10.52
N LYS A 186 -2.88 6.55 10.98
CA LYS A 186 -4.09 5.79 11.35
C LYS A 186 -5.17 5.81 10.27
N GLY A 187 -4.74 5.75 9.01
CA GLY A 187 -5.63 5.75 7.85
C GLY A 187 -6.32 7.08 7.56
N LYS A 188 -5.78 8.19 8.06
CA LYS A 188 -6.33 9.54 7.87
C LYS A 188 -5.29 10.48 7.27
N VAL A 189 -5.77 11.49 6.54
CA VAL A 189 -4.97 12.64 6.12
C VAL A 189 -5.06 13.71 7.21
N LEU A 190 -3.93 14.03 7.83
CA LEU A 190 -3.82 15.00 8.93
C LEU A 190 -2.93 16.18 8.52
N PRO A 191 -3.19 17.40 9.04
CA PRO A 191 -2.31 18.54 8.80
C PRO A 191 -0.92 18.29 9.39
N LEU A 192 0.06 19.08 8.96
CA LEU A 192 1.44 19.03 9.48
C LEU A 192 1.59 19.51 10.93
N SER A 193 0.48 19.91 11.55
CA SER A 193 0.42 20.50 12.88
C SER A 193 -0.34 19.60 13.84
N GLY A 194 0.40 19.20 14.88
CA GLY A 194 -0.01 18.59 16.14
C GLY A 194 1.18 18.66 17.06
#